data_AF-A0A7J6TEH8-F1
#
_entry.id   AF-A0A7J6TEH8-F1
#
_cell.length_a   1.000
_cell.length_b   1.000
_cell.length_c   1.000
_cell.angle_alpha   90.00
_cell.angle_beta   90.00
_cell.angle_gamma   90.00
#
_symmetry.space_group_name_H-M   'P 1'
#
loop_
_entity.id
_entity.type
_entity.pdbx_description
1 polymer ?
#
loop_
_entity_poly.entity_id
_entity_poly.type
_entity_poly.pdbx_seq_one_letter_code
_entity_poly.pdbx_strand_id
1 'polypeptide(L)'
;ARVEGDDDDDDDDDDDDDVDFSIVISGRSLGHALDDVHVDDRATRRDDAIAGYLTDLLMKASGVVVCRATKEQKSQVVSLVMDRVGSEGSLCLAIGDGANDVPMLNKAHVGIGSQLQLPIIRER
;
A
#
# COMPACT_ATOMS: atom_id res chain seq x y z
N ALA A 1 30.09 -52.75 -24.03
CA ALA A 1 30.35 -51.51 -23.27
C ALA A 1 29.16 -50.60 -23.54
N ARG A 2 28.20 -50.40 -22.61
CA ARG A 2 28.26 -49.50 -21.43
C ARG A 2 28.81 -48.13 -21.86
N VAL A 3 28.08 -47.01 -21.77
CA VAL A 3 27.51 -46.30 -20.61
C VAL A 3 26.48 -45.28 -21.19
N GLU A 4 25.23 -45.26 -20.70
CA GLU A 4 24.58 -44.18 -19.88
C GLU A 4 24.70 -42.80 -20.55
N GLY A 5 23.61 -42.14 -20.94
CA GLY A 5 22.60 -41.52 -20.08
C GLY A 5 22.75 -40.00 -20.24
N ASP A 6 21.73 -39.24 -19.85
CA ASP A 6 21.67 -37.77 -19.71
C ASP A 6 20.81 -37.09 -20.79
N ASP A 7 19.51 -37.39 -20.71
CA ASP A 7 18.45 -36.44 -21.02
C ASP A 7 18.47 -35.38 -19.90
N ASP A 8 19.18 -34.27 -20.11
CA ASP A 8 19.10 -33.10 -19.24
C ASP A 8 17.80 -32.34 -19.60
N ASP A 9 16.67 -32.88 -19.14
CA ASP A 9 15.47 -32.09 -18.90
C ASP A 9 15.76 -31.19 -17.68
N ASP A 10 16.39 -30.04 -17.93
CA ASP A 10 16.43 -28.92 -16.99
C ASP A 10 15.01 -28.33 -16.89
N ASP A 11 14.09 -29.10 -16.27
CA ASP A 11 12.95 -28.53 -15.58
C ASP A 11 13.52 -27.78 -14.36
N ASP A 12 14.04 -26.57 -14.62
CA ASP A 12 14.13 -25.52 -13.61
C ASP A 12 12.68 -25.17 -13.22
N ASP A 13 12.05 -26.07 -12.46
CA ASP A 13 10.99 -25.75 -11.53
C ASP A 13 11.62 -24.80 -10.48
N ASP A 14 11.89 -23.56 -10.90
CA ASP A 14 11.87 -22.40 -10.02
C ASP A 14 10.41 -22.32 -9.52
N ASP A 15 10.06 -23.24 -8.62
CA ASP A 15 9.04 -23.06 -7.61
C ASP A 15 9.50 -21.86 -6.76
N ASP A 16 9.42 -20.66 -7.34
CA ASP A 16 9.13 -19.45 -6.59
C ASP A 16 7.74 -19.72 -6.01
N ASP A 17 7.70 -20.50 -4.93
CA ASP A 17 6.60 -20.57 -4.01
C ASP A 17 6.38 -19.11 -3.63
N ASP A 18 5.44 -18.44 -4.30
CA ASP A 18 4.95 -17.12 -3.95
C ASP A 18 4.52 -17.23 -2.48
N VAL A 19 5.43 -16.87 -1.57
CA VAL A 19 5.19 -17.04 -0.15
C VAL A 19 4.07 -16.09 0.18
N ASP A 20 2.87 -16.63 0.35
CA ASP A 20 1.71 -15.85 0.75
C ASP A 20 1.94 -15.31 2.16
N PHE A 21 2.15 -14.00 2.26
CA PHE A 21 2.31 -13.32 3.55
C PHE A 21 1.34 -12.17 3.70
N SER A 22 1.05 -11.83 4.95
CA SER A 22 0.23 -10.68 5.32
C SER A 22 0.97 -9.79 6.31
N ILE A 23 0.73 -8.49 6.24
CA ILE A 23 1.41 -7.51 7.07
C ILE A 23 0.45 -6.89 8.06
N VAL A 24 0.89 -6.78 9.32
CA VAL A 24 0.22 -5.98 10.34
C VAL A 24 1.18 -4.90 10.83
N ILE A 25 0.82 -3.64 10.64
CA ILE A 25 1.64 -2.48 11.04
C ILE A 25 0.87 -1.56 11.98
N SER A 26 1.53 -1.15 13.07
CA SER A 26 0.95 -0.20 14.02
C SER A 26 1.07 1.23 13.51
N GLY A 27 0.13 2.11 13.85
CA GLY A 27 0.14 3.52 13.44
C GLY A 27 1.39 4.27 13.90
N ARG A 28 2.02 3.89 15.03
CA ARG A 28 3.32 4.47 15.43
C ARG A 28 4.46 4.01 14.52
N SER A 29 4.52 2.72 14.21
CA SER A 29 5.52 2.15 13.29
C SER A 29 5.34 2.71 11.87
N LEU A 30 4.09 2.82 11.42
CA LEU A 30 3.74 3.46 10.16
C LEU A 30 4.14 4.93 10.17
N GLY A 31 3.95 5.64 11.28
CA GLY A 31 4.41 7.02 11.46
C GLY A 31 5.90 7.16 11.15
N HIS A 32 6.76 6.29 11.70
CA HIS A 32 8.20 6.33 11.39
C HIS A 32 8.55 6.07 9.92
N ALA A 33 7.69 5.38 9.17
CA ALA A 33 7.88 5.15 7.74
C ALA A 33 7.26 6.25 6.86
N LEU A 34 6.35 7.06 7.43
CA LEU A 34 5.62 8.15 6.75
C LEU A 34 6.07 9.55 7.17
N ASP A 35 6.80 9.69 8.28
CA ASP A 35 7.37 10.93 8.80
C ASP A 35 8.49 11.39 7.87
N ASP A 36 8.07 11.95 6.73
CA ASP A 36 8.62 13.16 6.06
C ASP A 36 7.94 13.47 4.71
N VAL A 37 6.66 13.12 4.50
CA VAL A 37 5.90 13.58 3.31
C VAL A 37 5.63 15.11 3.34
N HIS A 38 6.02 15.83 4.40
CA HIS A 38 5.98 17.31 4.43
C HIS A 38 7.10 17.93 5.27
N VAL A 39 8.27 18.13 4.66
CA VAL A 39 9.03 19.39 4.80
C VAL A 39 9.69 19.70 3.45
N ASP A 40 9.30 20.83 2.85
CA ASP A 40 9.99 21.44 1.72
C ASP A 40 11.48 21.65 2.05
N ASP A 41 12.37 20.71 1.73
CA ASP A 41 13.79 21.01 1.48
C ASP A 41 14.56 19.80 0.95
N ARG A 42 15.56 20.08 0.12
CA ARG A 42 16.35 19.18 -0.75
C ARG A 42 17.19 18.09 -0.04
N ALA A 43 16.77 17.60 1.13
CA ALA A 43 17.38 16.48 1.87
C ALA A 43 16.69 15.12 1.59
N THR A 44 15.58 15.12 0.85
CA THR A 44 14.68 14.00 0.54
C THR A 44 15.28 12.99 -0.45
N ARG A 45 16.24 12.17 -0.03
CA ARG A 45 16.65 10.97 -0.81
C ARG A 45 16.63 9.68 -0.03
N ARG A 46 16.71 9.75 1.30
CA ARG A 46 16.80 8.56 2.16
C ARG A 46 15.47 8.14 2.75
N ASP A 47 14.58 9.09 3.03
CA ASP A 47 13.31 8.83 3.70
C ASP A 47 12.20 8.43 2.70
N ASP A 48 12.24 8.97 1.49
CA ASP A 48 11.53 8.41 0.33
C ASP A 48 11.88 6.94 0.09
N ALA A 49 13.09 6.52 0.45
CA ALA A 49 13.49 5.13 0.30
C ALA A 49 12.75 4.22 1.30
N ILE A 50 12.53 4.65 2.55
CA ILE A 50 11.79 3.84 3.53
C ILE A 50 10.33 3.71 3.13
N ALA A 51 9.69 4.82 2.75
CA ALA A 51 8.33 4.80 2.25
C ALA A 51 8.19 3.97 0.97
N GLY A 52 9.17 4.06 0.07
CA GLY A 52 9.26 3.25 -1.15
C GLY A 52 9.39 1.75 -0.86
N TYR A 53 10.35 1.35 -0.02
CA TYR A 53 10.53 -0.05 0.38
C TYR A 53 9.31 -0.60 1.10
N LEU A 54 8.70 0.20 1.99
CA LEU A 54 7.46 -0.19 2.64
C LEU A 54 6.37 -0.41 1.59
N THR A 55 6.18 0.53 0.66
CA THR A 55 5.17 0.42 -0.39
C THR A 55 5.37 -0.82 -1.26
N ASP A 56 6.60 -1.08 -1.72
CA ASP A 56 6.92 -2.27 -2.50
C ASP A 56 6.62 -3.56 -1.72
N LEU A 57 6.92 -3.58 -0.42
CA LEU A 57 6.62 -4.71 0.46
C LEU A 57 5.11 -4.89 0.66
N LEU A 58 4.36 -3.79 0.84
CA LEU A 58 2.90 -3.82 0.99
C LEU A 58 2.21 -4.32 -0.29
N MET A 59 2.73 -3.99 -1.47
CA MET A 59 2.18 -4.41 -2.76
C MET A 59 2.36 -5.91 -3.05
N LYS A 60 3.37 -6.54 -2.44
CA LYS A 60 3.62 -7.98 -2.54
C LYS A 60 2.81 -8.80 -1.53
N ALA A 61 2.26 -8.16 -0.50
CA ALA A 61 1.49 -8.87 0.52
C ALA A 61 0.09 -9.23 0.00
N SER A 62 -0.39 -10.44 0.30
CA SER A 62 -1.76 -10.86 0.00
C SER A 62 -2.80 -10.05 0.82
N GLY A 63 -2.36 -9.41 1.91
CA GLY A 63 -3.18 -8.51 2.71
C GLY A 63 -2.40 -7.66 3.70
N VAL A 64 -2.92 -6.45 3.98
CA VAL A 64 -2.30 -5.48 4.88
C VAL A 64 -3.31 -4.95 5.88
N VAL A 65 -2.96 -4.98 7.16
CA VAL A 65 -3.73 -4.37 8.25
C VAL A 65 -2.91 -3.27 8.92
N VAL A 66 -3.41 -2.04 8.82
CA VAL A 66 -2.87 -0.91 9.59
C VAL A 66 -3.74 -0.70 10.83
N CYS A 67 -3.17 -0.92 12.02
CA CYS A 67 -3.90 -0.74 13.27
C CYS A 67 -3.50 0.55 13.98
N ARG A 68 -4.43 1.18 14.71
CA ARG A 68 -4.18 2.45 15.46
C ARG A 68 -3.70 3.61 14.58
N ALA A 69 -4.09 3.64 13.30
CA ALA A 69 -3.77 4.72 12.37
C ALA A 69 -4.50 6.01 12.72
N THR A 70 -3.82 7.16 12.54
CA THR A 70 -4.45 8.47 12.61
C THR A 70 -5.22 8.79 11.32
N LYS A 71 -6.08 9.82 11.37
CA LYS A 71 -6.81 10.34 10.20
C LYS A 71 -5.88 10.63 9.02
N GLU A 72 -4.73 11.26 9.27
CA GLU A 72 -3.74 11.61 8.24
C GLU A 72 -3.03 10.38 7.68
N GLN A 73 -2.67 9.43 8.54
CA GLN A 73 -1.97 8.21 8.12
C GLN A 73 -2.81 7.36 7.16
N LYS A 74 -4.13 7.33 7.34
CA LYS A 74 -5.03 6.63 6.40
C LYS A 74 -4.96 7.24 4.99
N SER A 75 -4.98 8.56 4.86
CA SER A 75 -4.84 9.22 3.55
C SER A 75 -3.44 9.11 2.97
N GLN A 76 -2.40 9.14 3.80
CA GLN A 76 -1.02 8.96 3.34
C GLN A 76 -0.81 7.57 2.74
N VAL A 77 -1.32 6.51 3.38
CA VAL A 77 -1.27 5.14 2.83
C VAL A 77 -1.96 5.07 1.47
N VAL A 78 -3.15 5.65 1.34
CA VAL A 78 -3.84 5.67 0.04
C VAL A 78 -3.06 6.46 -1.01
N SER A 79 -2.39 7.55 -0.64
CA SER A 79 -1.50 8.28 -1.55
C SER A 79 -0.40 7.39 -2.11
N LEU A 80 0.33 6.70 -1.22
CA LEU A 80 1.45 5.84 -1.61
C LEU A 80 0.98 4.70 -2.53
N VAL A 81 -0.18 4.12 -2.20
CA VAL A 81 -0.81 3.09 -3.04
C VAL A 81 -1.17 3.66 -4.40
N MET A 82 -1.83 4.82 -4.47
CA MET A 82 -2.24 5.49 -5.71
C MET A 82 -1.07 5.76 -6.64
N ASP A 83 0.05 6.25 -6.10
CA ASP A 83 1.25 6.54 -6.88
C ASP A 83 1.81 5.27 -7.54
N ARG A 84 1.70 4.12 -6.86
CA ARG A 84 2.12 2.83 -7.43
C ARG A 84 1.08 2.24 -8.39
N VAL A 85 -0.17 2.12 -7.98
CA VAL A 85 -1.22 1.47 -8.81
C VAL A 85 -1.54 2.26 -10.07
N GLY A 86 -1.43 3.59 -10.04
CA GLY A 86 -1.63 4.44 -11.21
C GLY A 86 -0.62 4.18 -12.33
N SER A 87 0.61 3.77 -11.97
CA SER A 87 1.64 3.40 -12.94
C SER A 87 1.39 2.05 -13.62
N GLU A 88 0.60 1.18 -12.97
CA GLU A 88 0.28 -0.19 -13.41
C GLU A 88 -1.12 -0.30 -14.04
N GLY A 89 -1.85 0.82 -14.19
CA GLY A 89 -3.20 0.85 -14.75
C GLY A 89 -4.30 0.31 -13.82
N SER A 90 -3.98 0.16 -12.53
CA SER A 90 -4.90 -0.33 -11.50
C SER A 90 -5.67 0.80 -10.82
N LEU A 91 -6.88 0.51 -10.33
CA LEU A 91 -7.72 1.48 -9.62
C LEU A 91 -7.68 1.26 -8.10
N CYS A 92 -7.82 2.36 -7.35
CA CYS A 92 -7.86 2.36 -5.90
C CYS A 92 -9.27 2.75 -5.43
N LEU A 93 -9.90 1.86 -4.66
CA LEU A 93 -11.18 2.09 -4.01
C LEU A 93 -10.95 2.26 -2.51
N ALA A 94 -11.42 3.36 -1.94
CA ALA A 94 -11.45 3.58 -0.50
C ALA A 94 -12.90 3.53 0.01
N ILE A 95 -13.12 2.85 1.13
CA ILE A 95 -14.42 2.76 1.81
C ILE A 95 -14.25 3.15 3.27
N GLY A 96 -15.21 3.88 3.82
CA GLY A 96 -15.21 4.30 5.23
C GLY A 96 -16.58 4.76 5.69
N ASP A 97 -16.76 4.86 7.00
CA ASP A 97 -18.05 5.17 7.64
C ASP A 97 -18.00 6.46 8.47
N GLY A 98 -16.80 6.97 8.80
CA GLY A 98 -16.63 8.11 9.70
C GLY A 98 -15.90 9.30 9.10
N ALA A 99 -15.97 10.45 9.79
CA ALA A 99 -15.24 11.68 9.45
C ALA A 99 -13.70 11.51 9.44
N ASN A 100 -13.21 10.43 10.06
CA ASN A 100 -11.79 10.05 10.06
C ASN A 100 -11.34 9.48 8.72
N ASP A 101 -12.27 8.97 7.90
CA ASP A 101 -11.95 8.34 6.62
C ASP A 101 -12.12 9.31 5.45
N VAL A 102 -12.78 10.46 5.65
CA VAL A 102 -13.00 11.48 4.61
C VAL A 102 -11.73 11.84 3.82
N PRO A 103 -10.56 12.08 4.45
CA PRO A 103 -9.34 12.37 3.68
C PRO A 103 -8.90 11.20 2.81
N MET A 104 -9.03 9.97 3.31
CA MET A 104 -8.70 8.75 2.58
C MET A 104 -9.65 8.55 1.39
N LEU A 105 -10.96 8.77 1.60
CA LEU A 105 -11.99 8.68 0.54
C LEU A 105 -11.74 9.69 -0.58
N ASN A 106 -11.35 10.92 -0.24
CA ASN A 106 -11.07 11.96 -1.23
C ASN A 106 -9.78 11.71 -2.03
N LYS A 107 -8.87 10.88 -1.50
CA LYS A 107 -7.56 10.65 -2.12
C LYS A 107 -7.54 9.45 -3.06
N ALA A 108 -8.47 8.51 -2.91
CA ALA A 108 -8.61 7.38 -3.80
C ALA A 108 -9.24 7.77 -5.15
N HIS A 109 -9.06 6.92 -6.16
CA HIS A 109 -9.76 7.08 -7.45
C HIS A 109 -11.28 7.08 -7.28
N VAL A 110 -11.76 6.19 -6.38
CA VAL A 110 -13.18 6.11 -6.01
C VAL A 110 -13.26 6.04 -4.48
N GLY A 111 -14.03 6.96 -3.88
CA GLY A 111 -14.32 6.97 -2.45
C GLY A 111 -15.79 6.63 -2.18
N ILE A 112 -16.06 5.65 -1.32
CA ILE A 112 -17.41 5.28 -0.90
C ILE A 112 -17.56 5.50 0.60
N GLY A 113 -18.49 6.38 0.98
CA GLY A 113 -18.93 6.54 2.36
C GLY A 113 -20.15 5.66 2.65
N SER A 114 -20.11 4.83 3.69
CA SER A 114 -21.33 4.28 4.26
C SER A 114 -21.98 5.35 5.16
N GLN A 115 -23.27 5.62 4.95
CA GLN A 115 -23.95 6.77 5.56
C GLN A 115 -23.97 6.69 7.10
N LEU A 116 -23.26 7.62 7.75
CA LEU A 116 -23.56 8.11 9.10
C LEU A 116 -24.06 9.55 8.99
N GLN A 117 -25.24 9.80 9.55
CA GLN A 117 -25.91 11.10 9.58
C GLN A 117 -25.01 12.19 10.16
N LEU A 118 -24.47 13.05 9.30
CA LEU A 118 -24.23 14.45 9.62
C LEU A 118 -24.76 15.30 8.46
N PRO A 119 -25.44 16.43 8.73
CA PRO A 119 -25.92 17.32 7.69
C PRO A 119 -24.73 18.09 7.11
N ILE A 120 -23.98 17.47 6.21
CA ILE A 120 -22.98 18.18 5.41
C ILE A 120 -23.71 18.75 4.20
N ILE A 121 -24.28 19.94 4.45
CA ILE A 121 -24.28 21.15 3.62
C ILE A 121 -23.95 20.89 2.15
N ARG A 122 -24.99 20.99 1.31
CA ARG A 122 -24.89 21.49 -0.07
C ARG A 122 -24.41 22.94 -0.04
N GLU A 123 -23.70 23.34 -1.10
CA GLU A 123 -23.06 24.63 -1.44
C GLU A 123 -21.55 24.59 -1.20
N ARG A 124 -20.67 24.66 -2.22
CA ARG A 124 -20.77 25.21 -3.59
C ARG A 124 -20.09 24.31 -4.61
#